data_AF-A0A1G1A177-F1
#
_entry.id   AF-A0A1G1A177-F1
#
_cell.length_a   1.000
_cell.length_b   1.000
_cell.length_c   1.000
_cell.angle_alpha   90.00
_cell.angle_beta   90.00
_cell.angle_gamma   90.00
#
_symmetry.space_group_name_H-M   'P 1'
#
loop_
_entity.id
_entity.type
_entity.pdbx_description
1 polymer ?
#
loop_
_entity_poly.entity_id
_entity_poly.type
_entity_poly.pdbx_seq_one_letter_code
_entity_poly.pdbx_strand_id
1 'polypeptide(L)'
;MLILNKIRSTIILAGCLSAWICQATPPAENHWKPAFPGAAKLAPLDGLTPQEEAFSVLDADGMTLGWVFRTDRLNPPVKGHISQIACLVSLSTNASIRNIKVLEHMETPLYFSKLRNDFFTQFKELPADTALPQLDTVTGATHSSTAIVRDVLEGIKRLIELPAVKARINSIKNPANPKP
;
A
#
# COMPACT_ATOMS: atom_id res chain seq x y z
N MET A 1 -24.36 -7.35 -70.36
CA MET A 1 -24.79 -6.89 -69.02
C MET A 1 -24.50 -8.00 -68.01
N LEU A 2 -23.99 -7.63 -66.83
CA LEU A 2 -23.52 -8.44 -65.70
C LEU A 2 -22.04 -8.90 -65.71
N ILE A 3 -21.27 -8.12 -64.95
CA ILE A 3 -19.88 -8.30 -64.52
C ILE A 3 -19.90 -9.21 -63.29
N LEU A 4 -19.16 -10.32 -63.28
CA LEU A 4 -19.01 -11.16 -62.10
C LEU A 4 -17.68 -10.84 -61.39
N ASN A 5 -17.80 -10.14 -60.27
CA ASN A 5 -16.74 -9.63 -59.43
C ASN A 5 -16.16 -10.75 -58.55
N LYS A 6 -14.86 -11.06 -58.67
CA LYS A 6 -14.17 -12.09 -57.88
C LYS A 6 -13.47 -11.42 -56.69
N ILE A 7 -14.18 -11.29 -55.57
CA ILE A 7 -13.65 -10.71 -54.33
C ILE A 7 -12.73 -11.75 -53.67
N ARG A 8 -11.45 -11.41 -53.52
CA ARG A 8 -10.49 -12.14 -52.69
C ARG A 8 -10.67 -11.71 -51.24
N SER A 9 -11.28 -12.55 -50.41
CA SER A 9 -11.36 -12.34 -48.96
C SER A 9 -10.03 -12.72 -48.32
N THR A 10 -9.18 -11.72 -48.05
CA THR A 10 -8.04 -11.86 -47.15
C THR A 10 -8.54 -11.61 -45.73
N ILE A 11 -8.71 -12.68 -44.95
CA ILE A 11 -8.99 -12.58 -43.51
C ILE A 11 -7.67 -12.25 -42.82
N ILE A 12 -7.50 -11.00 -42.38
CA ILE A 12 -6.45 -10.62 -41.43
C ILE A 12 -7.02 -10.90 -40.04
N LEU A 13 -6.63 -12.03 -39.45
CA LEU A 13 -6.91 -12.32 -38.05
C LEU A 13 -5.93 -11.52 -37.19
N ALA A 14 -6.27 -10.27 -36.89
CA ALA A 14 -5.55 -9.48 -35.90
C ALA A 14 -5.85 -10.05 -34.51
N GLY A 15 -4.99 -10.95 -34.04
CA GLY A 15 -5.00 -11.44 -32.68
C GLY A 15 -4.69 -10.31 -31.71
N CYS A 16 -5.71 -9.64 -31.21
CA CYS A 16 -5.61 -8.81 -30.01
C CYS A 16 -5.32 -9.74 -28.82
N LEU A 17 -4.04 -9.97 -28.50
CA LEU A 17 -3.64 -10.33 -27.15
C LEU A 17 -3.90 -9.09 -26.27
N SER A 18 -5.13 -8.92 -25.79
CA SER A 18 -5.36 -8.09 -24.63
C SER A 18 -4.74 -8.83 -23.44
N ALA A 19 -3.49 -8.51 -23.12
CA ALA A 19 -2.95 -8.82 -21.80
C ALA A 19 -3.94 -8.22 -20.80
N TRP A 20 -4.65 -9.07 -20.07
CA TRP A 20 -5.44 -8.65 -18.94
C TRP A 20 -4.44 -8.18 -17.89
N ILE A 21 -4.08 -6.90 -17.95
CA ILE A 21 -3.38 -6.24 -16.86
C ILE A 21 -4.38 -6.28 -15.72
N CYS A 22 -4.15 -7.15 -14.74
CA CYS A 22 -4.85 -7.09 -13.47
C CYS A 22 -4.48 -5.74 -12.84
N GLN A 23 -5.32 -4.73 -13.07
CA GLN A 23 -5.09 -3.41 -12.51
C GLN A 23 -5.45 -3.49 -11.02
N ALA A 24 -4.44 -3.31 -10.16
CA ALA A 24 -4.63 -3.17 -8.73
C ALA A 24 -5.69 -2.08 -8.48
N THR A 25 -6.70 -2.38 -7.67
CA THR A 25 -7.78 -1.42 -7.42
C THR A 25 -7.32 -0.43 -6.35
N PRO A 26 -7.22 0.88 -6.65
CA PRO A 26 -6.75 1.84 -5.66
C PRO A 26 -7.68 1.89 -4.45
N PRO A 27 -7.14 2.12 -3.23
CA PRO A 27 -7.96 2.30 -2.04
C PRO A 27 -8.85 3.55 -2.17
N ALA A 28 -10.00 3.53 -1.50
CA ALA A 28 -10.93 4.65 -1.46
C ALA A 28 -10.23 5.94 -0.99
N GLU A 29 -10.48 7.03 -1.72
CA GLU A 29 -9.77 8.31 -1.58
C GLU A 29 -9.82 8.90 -0.17
N ASN A 30 -10.96 8.77 0.50
CA ASN A 30 -11.20 9.23 1.86
C ASN A 30 -10.29 8.57 2.92
N HIS A 31 -9.69 7.42 2.63
CA HIS A 31 -8.86 6.69 3.61
C HIS A 31 -7.39 7.12 3.61
N TRP A 32 -6.88 7.70 2.52
CA TRP A 32 -5.46 8.05 2.39
C TRP A 32 -5.22 9.51 2.06
N LYS A 33 -6.08 10.16 1.26
CA LYS A 33 -5.84 11.53 0.79
C LYS A 33 -5.70 12.57 1.91
N PRO A 34 -6.45 12.50 3.05
CA PRO A 34 -6.23 13.41 4.17
C PRO A 34 -4.81 13.37 4.76
N ALA A 35 -4.09 12.26 4.59
CA ALA A 35 -2.70 12.12 5.04
C ALA A 35 -1.68 12.78 4.10
N PHE A 36 -2.09 13.19 2.90
CA PHE A 36 -1.22 13.79 1.88
C PHE A 36 -1.82 15.07 1.32
N PRO A 37 -1.67 16.21 2.04
CA PRO A 37 -1.97 17.52 1.46
C PRO A 37 -1.19 17.69 0.13
N GLY A 38 -1.88 18.07 -0.93
CA GLY A 38 -1.30 18.22 -2.27
C GLY A 38 -1.28 16.95 -3.13
N ALA A 39 -1.79 15.81 -2.65
CA ALA A 39 -1.89 14.62 -3.48
C ALA A 39 -2.89 14.80 -4.63
N ALA A 40 -2.43 14.48 -5.84
CA ALA A 40 -3.24 14.51 -7.05
C ALA A 40 -3.72 13.12 -7.47
N LYS A 41 -2.85 12.09 -7.38
CA LYS A 41 -3.17 10.73 -7.84
C LYS A 41 -2.37 9.64 -7.13
N LEU A 42 -2.83 8.41 -7.30
CA LEU A 42 -2.07 7.19 -7.00
C LEU A 42 -1.51 6.59 -8.29
N ALA A 43 -0.33 5.99 -8.20
CA ALA A 43 0.24 5.14 -9.24
C ALA A 43 0.68 3.81 -8.62
N PRO A 44 0.49 2.66 -9.27
CA PRO A 44 1.03 1.39 -8.79
C PRO A 44 2.54 1.50 -8.52
N LEU A 45 2.99 0.88 -7.45
CA LEU A 45 4.40 0.85 -7.07
C LEU A 45 5.12 -0.28 -7.82
N ASP A 46 6.27 0.03 -8.41
CA ASP A 46 7.10 -0.95 -9.11
C ASP A 46 7.83 -1.89 -8.15
N GLY A 47 8.23 -3.06 -8.65
CA GLY A 47 9.01 -4.05 -7.90
C GLY A 47 8.20 -4.94 -6.95
N LEU A 48 6.88 -4.94 -7.09
CA LEU A 48 5.96 -5.85 -6.42
C LEU A 48 5.86 -7.19 -7.16
N THR A 49 5.59 -8.26 -6.43
CA THR A 49 5.16 -9.54 -7.04
C THR A 49 3.73 -9.41 -7.59
N PRO A 50 3.28 -10.31 -8.50
CA PRO A 50 1.94 -10.21 -9.09
C PRO A 50 0.77 -10.30 -8.09
N GLN A 51 1.02 -10.76 -6.86
CA GLN A 51 0.04 -10.87 -5.79
C GLN A 51 0.10 -9.69 -4.82
N GLU A 52 1.09 -8.79 -4.96
CA GLU A 52 1.28 -7.66 -4.07
C GLU A 52 0.75 -6.36 -4.68
N GLU A 53 0.22 -5.50 -3.82
CA GLU A 53 -0.34 -4.21 -4.23
C GLU A 53 0.09 -3.11 -3.25
N ALA A 54 0.72 -2.08 -3.79
CA ALA A 54 1.05 -0.83 -3.13
C ALA A 54 1.07 0.30 -4.15
N PHE A 55 0.90 1.53 -3.69
CA PHE A 55 0.75 2.70 -4.53
C PHE A 55 1.68 3.82 -4.08
N SER A 56 2.31 4.48 -5.04
CA SER A 56 2.95 5.78 -4.84
C SER A 56 1.89 6.88 -4.84
N VAL A 57 1.97 7.76 -3.85
CA VAL A 57 1.16 8.99 -3.80
C VAL A 57 1.91 10.09 -4.51
N LEU A 58 1.31 10.63 -5.57
CA LEU A 58 1.93 11.65 -6.42
C LEU A 58 1.19 12.98 -6.31
N ASP A 59 1.92 14.08 -6.30
CA ASP A 59 1.35 15.41 -6.49
C ASP A 59 1.03 15.70 -7.97
N ALA A 60 0.63 16.93 -8.27
CA ALA A 60 0.27 17.36 -9.62
C ALA A 60 1.47 17.34 -10.59
N ASP A 61 2.69 17.52 -10.07
CA ASP A 61 3.93 17.53 -10.84
C ASP A 61 4.52 16.12 -11.03
N GLY A 62 3.89 15.11 -10.42
CA GLY A 62 4.33 13.71 -10.47
C GLY A 62 5.40 13.37 -9.43
N MET A 63 5.65 14.25 -8.46
CA MET A 63 6.59 13.99 -7.37
C MET A 63 5.95 13.07 -6.32
N THR A 64 6.73 12.09 -5.86
CA THR A 64 6.29 11.19 -4.80
C THR A 64 6.23 11.92 -3.45
N LEU A 65 5.03 11.99 -2.88
CA LEU A 65 4.74 12.49 -1.53
C LEU A 65 4.83 11.38 -0.47
N GLY A 66 4.72 10.13 -0.90
CA GLY A 66 4.83 8.94 -0.07
C GLY A 66 4.20 7.72 -0.72
N TRP A 67 3.77 6.77 0.11
CA TRP A 67 3.22 5.49 -0.32
C TRP A 67 1.99 5.11 0.49
N VAL A 68 1.12 4.33 -0.12
CA VAL A 68 -0.06 3.74 0.51
C VAL A 68 -0.12 2.27 0.13
N PHE A 69 -0.36 1.40 1.11
CA PHE A 69 -0.47 -0.03 0.87
C PHE A 69 -1.45 -0.66 1.86
N ARG A 70 -2.01 -1.81 1.49
CA ARG A 70 -2.76 -2.66 2.41
C ARG A 70 -1.85 -3.77 2.95
N THR A 71 -1.88 -4.01 4.25
CA THR A 71 -1.05 -5.03 4.90
C THR A 71 -1.32 -6.45 4.38
N ASP A 72 -2.58 -6.76 4.04
CA ASP A 72 -3.01 -8.04 3.46
C ASP A 72 -2.63 -8.21 1.97
N ARG A 73 -2.09 -7.15 1.34
CA ARG A 73 -1.62 -7.15 -0.06
C ARG A 73 -0.11 -7.04 -0.16
N LEU A 74 0.62 -7.27 0.92
CA LEU A 74 2.07 -7.42 0.91
C LEU A 74 2.47 -8.83 1.35
N ASN A 75 3.50 -9.39 0.73
CA ASN A 75 4.00 -10.72 1.06
C ASN A 75 5.29 -10.63 1.90
N PRO A 76 5.51 -11.52 2.88
CA PRO A 76 4.60 -12.57 3.31
C PRO A 76 3.37 -11.98 4.04
N PRO A 77 2.19 -12.62 3.93
CA PRO A 77 1.06 -12.24 4.74
C PRO A 77 1.43 -12.44 6.22
N VAL A 78 1.01 -11.51 7.06
CA VAL A 78 1.26 -11.56 8.49
C VAL A 78 0.50 -12.73 9.08
N LYS A 79 1.21 -13.82 9.38
CA LYS A 79 0.62 -15.04 9.94
C LYS A 79 0.47 -14.87 11.45
N GLY A 80 -0.78 -14.82 11.94
CA GLY A 80 -1.03 -15.16 13.33
C GLY A 80 -2.42 -14.80 13.84
N HIS A 81 -3.15 -15.87 14.16
CA HIS A 81 -4.36 -15.98 14.97
C HIS A 81 -5.68 -15.38 14.47
N ILE A 82 -6.63 -16.31 14.22
CA ILE A 82 -8.10 -16.29 14.16
C ILE A 82 -8.77 -15.24 13.24
N SER A 83 -8.15 -14.11 12.95
CA SER A 83 -8.79 -12.99 12.26
C SER A 83 -7.85 -12.27 11.32
N GLN A 84 -8.13 -12.38 10.01
CA GLN A 84 -7.49 -11.56 8.98
C GLN A 84 -7.81 -10.09 9.28
N ILE A 85 -6.77 -9.31 9.58
CA ILE A 85 -6.84 -7.85 9.69
C ILE A 85 -6.22 -7.28 8.43
N ALA A 86 -6.90 -6.31 7.80
CA ALA A 86 -6.35 -5.55 6.70
C ALA A 86 -6.31 -4.08 7.10
N CYS A 87 -5.09 -3.55 7.24
CA CYS A 87 -4.85 -2.14 7.51
C CYS A 87 -4.38 -1.44 6.24
N LEU A 88 -4.97 -0.28 5.93
CA LEU A 88 -4.38 0.68 5.02
C LEU A 88 -3.37 1.53 5.77
N VAL A 89 -2.13 1.54 5.32
CA VAL A 89 -1.04 2.32 5.91
C VAL A 89 -0.61 3.39 4.93
N SER A 90 -0.48 4.63 5.42
CA SER A 90 0.05 5.78 4.68
C SER A 90 1.42 6.15 5.22
N LEU A 91 2.45 6.09 4.37
CA LEU A 91 3.84 6.36 4.73
C LEU A 91 4.36 7.56 3.93
N SER A 92 5.10 8.46 4.57
CA SER A 92 5.81 9.54 3.88
C SER A 92 7.11 9.07 3.22
N THR A 93 7.72 9.93 2.40
CA THR A 93 9.02 9.66 1.76
C THR A 93 10.22 9.52 2.71
N ASN A 94 10.10 9.99 3.96
CA ASN A 94 11.11 9.79 5.01
C ASN A 94 10.77 8.59 5.92
N ALA A 95 9.88 7.70 5.48
CA ALA A 95 9.40 6.54 6.23
C ALA A 95 8.68 6.88 7.55
N SER A 96 7.99 8.01 7.63
CA SER A 96 7.14 8.36 8.77
C SER A 96 5.70 7.89 8.53
N ILE A 97 5.08 7.27 9.53
CA ILE A 97 3.69 6.81 9.44
C ILE A 97 2.76 8.02 9.56
N ARG A 98 1.98 8.29 8.51
CA ARG A 98 1.02 9.42 8.50
C ARG A 98 -0.38 9.02 8.96
N ASN A 99 -0.81 7.82 8.59
CA ASN A 99 -2.15 7.32 8.92
C ASN A 99 -2.20 5.79 8.89
N ILE A 100 -3.06 5.22 9.72
CA ILE A 100 -3.45 3.81 9.69
C ILE A 100 -4.97 3.74 9.75
N LYS A 101 -5.56 2.94 8.86
CA LYS A 101 -6.99 2.68 8.83
C LYS A 101 -7.23 1.19 8.75
N VAL A 102 -7.91 0.63 9.75
CA VAL A 102 -8.43 -0.74 9.63
C VAL A 102 -9.55 -0.74 8.59
N LEU A 103 -9.42 -1.56 7.56
CA LEU A 103 -10.39 -1.74 6.47
C LEU A 103 -11.28 -2.96 6.75
N GLU A 104 -10.66 -4.07 7.11
CA GLU A 104 -11.31 -5.36 7.35
C GLU A 104 -10.71 -6.01 8.59
N HIS A 105 -11.54 -6.66 9.40
CA HIS A 105 -11.10 -7.47 10.53
C HIS A 105 -12.12 -8.56 10.83
N MET A 106 -11.69 -9.67 11.45
CA MET A 106 -12.59 -10.67 12.03
C MET A 106 -12.51 -10.75 13.57
N GLU A 107 -11.94 -9.72 14.20
CA GLU A 107 -11.87 -9.61 15.66
C GLU A 107 -13.27 -9.65 16.31
N THR A 108 -13.36 -10.25 17.49
CA THR A 108 -14.59 -10.24 18.30
C THR A 108 -15.02 -8.79 18.55
N PRO A 109 -16.28 -8.41 18.25
CA PRO A 109 -16.73 -7.02 18.35
C PRO A 109 -16.47 -6.35 19.71
N LEU A 110 -16.59 -7.11 20.81
CA LEU A 110 -16.33 -6.65 22.18
C LEU A 110 -14.87 -6.18 22.39
N TYR A 111 -13.91 -6.82 21.72
CA TYR A 111 -12.50 -6.46 21.86
C TYR A 111 -12.12 -5.35 20.88
N PHE A 112 -12.60 -5.43 19.64
CA PHE A 112 -12.33 -4.41 18.63
C PHE A 112 -12.90 -3.05 19.03
N SER A 113 -14.08 -2.99 19.66
CA SER A 113 -14.70 -1.73 20.11
C SER A 113 -13.90 -1.01 21.20
N LYS A 114 -12.94 -1.68 21.85
CA LYS A 114 -12.03 -1.05 22.83
C LYS A 114 -10.86 -0.32 22.17
N LEU A 115 -10.60 -0.57 20.88
CA LEU A 115 -9.54 0.07 20.12
C LEU A 115 -9.99 1.47 19.71
N ARG A 116 -9.78 2.44 20.59
CA ARG A 116 -10.15 3.84 20.37
C ARG A 116 -9.05 4.60 19.63
N ASN A 117 -9.35 5.86 19.31
CA ASN A 117 -8.42 6.76 18.62
C ASN A 117 -7.03 6.81 19.27
N ASP A 118 -6.97 6.84 20.60
CA ASP A 118 -5.71 6.93 21.36
C ASP A 118 -4.74 5.76 21.08
N PHE A 119 -5.25 4.59 20.70
CA PHE A 119 -4.41 3.46 20.26
C PHE A 119 -3.79 3.72 18.88
N PHE A 120 -4.58 4.23 17.93
CA PHE A 120 -4.12 4.50 16.57
C PHE A 120 -3.22 5.74 16.48
N THR A 121 -3.41 6.74 17.34
CA THR A 121 -2.58 7.95 17.33
C THR A 121 -1.13 7.70 17.71
N GLN A 122 -0.84 6.60 18.42
CA GLN A 122 0.52 6.23 18.83
C GLN A 122 1.44 5.98 17.63
N PHE A 123 0.87 5.53 16.51
CA PHE A 123 1.63 5.25 15.30
C PHE A 123 2.04 6.52 14.55
N LYS A 124 1.32 7.63 14.76
CA LYS A 124 1.47 8.83 13.94
C LYS A 124 2.84 9.47 14.15
N GLU A 125 3.46 9.85 13.04
CA GLU A 125 4.81 10.42 12.95
C GLU A 125 5.95 9.51 13.43
N LEU A 126 5.70 8.21 13.65
CA LEU A 126 6.77 7.30 14.02
C LEU A 126 7.68 6.98 12.83
N PRO A 127 9.02 7.01 13.02
CA PRO A 127 9.98 6.64 12.00
C PRO A 127 10.00 5.12 11.82
N ALA A 128 9.48 4.67 10.70
CA ALA A 128 9.21 3.27 10.41
C ALA A 128 10.38 2.51 9.78
N ASP A 129 11.48 3.20 9.48
CA ASP A 129 12.73 2.60 8.99
C ASP A 129 13.83 2.50 10.06
N THR A 130 13.47 2.79 11.31
CA THR A 130 14.29 2.52 12.50
C THR A 130 13.57 1.55 13.43
N ALA A 131 14.22 1.15 14.53
CA ALA A 131 13.53 0.41 15.58
C ALA A 131 12.36 1.26 16.10
N LEU A 132 11.14 0.82 15.84
CA LEU A 132 9.95 1.50 16.33
C LEU A 132 9.89 1.42 17.86
N PRO A 133 9.42 2.47 18.54
CA PRO A 133 9.19 2.41 19.98
C PRO A 133 8.16 1.31 20.29
N GLN A 134 8.21 0.80 21.51
CA GLN A 134 7.18 -0.10 22.00
C GLN A 134 5.83 0.64 21.98
N LEU A 135 4.87 0.09 21.25
CA LEU A 135 3.49 0.58 21.21
C LEU A 135 2.68 -0.07 22.33
N ASP A 136 1.78 0.71 22.93
CA ASP A 136 0.94 0.22 24.00
C ASP A 136 -0.19 -0.66 23.43
N THR A 137 -0.46 -1.75 24.14
CA THR A 137 -1.62 -2.61 23.85
C THR A 137 -2.82 -2.17 24.68
N VAL A 138 -4.02 -2.56 24.24
CA VAL A 138 -5.26 -2.16 24.93
C VAL A 138 -5.67 -3.23 25.93
N THR A 139 -5.78 -2.87 27.21
CA THR A 139 -6.23 -3.79 28.26
C THR A 139 -7.60 -4.39 27.95
N GLY A 140 -7.67 -5.72 28.01
CA GLY A 140 -8.89 -6.45 27.67
C GLY A 140 -9.21 -6.48 26.18
N ALA A 141 -8.27 -6.09 25.32
CA ALA A 141 -8.23 -6.31 23.87
C ALA A 141 -6.78 -6.55 23.39
N THR A 142 -5.91 -7.06 24.28
CA THR A 142 -4.46 -7.17 24.06
C THR A 142 -4.14 -7.95 22.79
N HIS A 143 -4.78 -9.10 22.58
CA HIS A 143 -4.58 -9.91 21.38
C HIS A 143 -4.91 -9.13 20.09
N SER A 144 -6.07 -8.46 20.05
CA SER A 144 -6.49 -7.65 18.90
C SER A 144 -5.54 -6.48 18.64
N SER A 145 -5.15 -5.73 19.68
CA SER A 145 -4.20 -4.61 19.53
C SER A 145 -2.81 -5.08 19.08
N THR A 146 -2.32 -6.20 19.63
CA THR A 146 -1.02 -6.77 19.24
C THR A 146 -1.04 -7.26 17.79
N ALA A 147 -2.17 -7.84 17.35
CA ALA A 147 -2.33 -8.28 15.96
C ALA A 147 -2.24 -7.10 14.98
N ILE A 148 -2.93 -5.98 15.26
CA ILE A 148 -2.84 -4.76 14.44
C ILE A 148 -1.42 -4.19 14.43
N VAL A 149 -0.79 -4.06 15.62
CA VAL A 149 0.59 -3.58 15.71
C VAL A 149 1.50 -4.41 14.81
N ARG A 150 1.51 -5.74 15.00
CA ARG A 150 2.34 -6.64 14.20
C ARG A 150 2.05 -6.51 12.71
N ASP A 151 0.78 -6.48 12.33
CA ASP A 151 0.35 -6.42 10.93
C ASP A 151 0.87 -5.17 10.22
N VAL A 152 0.72 -4.02 10.87
CA VAL A 152 1.26 -2.75 10.39
C VAL A 152 2.79 -2.80 10.30
N LEU A 153 3.48 -3.28 11.35
CA LEU A 153 4.94 -3.26 11.38
C LEU A 153 5.57 -4.17 10.32
N GLU A 154 5.03 -5.37 10.14
CA GLU A 154 5.51 -6.31 9.12
C GLU A 154 5.24 -5.78 7.70
N GLY A 155 4.06 -5.21 7.46
CA GLY A 155 3.73 -4.58 6.18
C GLY A 155 4.65 -3.40 5.85
N ILE A 156 4.92 -2.52 6.82
CA ILE A 156 5.88 -1.42 6.66
C ILE A 156 7.26 -1.98 6.34
N LYS A 157 7.75 -2.95 7.11
CA LYS A 157 9.07 -3.57 6.91
C LYS A 157 9.19 -4.12 5.49
N ARG A 158 8.15 -4.78 4.99
CA ARG A 158 8.11 -5.30 3.62
C ARG A 158 8.16 -4.18 2.58
N LEU A 159 7.41 -3.10 2.79
CA LEU A 159 7.36 -1.97 1.87
C LEU A 159 8.72 -1.24 1.79
N ILE A 160 9.34 -0.92 2.93
CA ILE A 160 10.60 -0.14 2.95
C ILE A 160 11.78 -0.89 2.35
N GLU A 161 11.73 -2.23 2.31
CA GLU A 161 12.75 -3.06 1.66
C GLU A 161 12.55 -3.17 0.14
N LEU A 162 11.44 -2.67 -0.42
CA LEU A 162 11.30 -2.58 -1.88
C LEU A 162 12.38 -1.66 -2.46
N PRO A 163 13.11 -2.09 -3.52
CA PRO A 163 14.24 -1.31 -4.04
C PRO A 163 13.91 0.15 -4.38
N ALA A 164 12.75 0.41 -4.99
CA ALA A 164 12.30 1.75 -5.34
C ALA A 164 12.03 2.64 -4.10
N VAL A 165 11.40 2.07 -3.07
CA VAL A 165 11.09 2.77 -1.81
C VAL A 165 12.36 3.05 -1.04
N LYS A 166 13.23 2.04 -0.88
CA LYS A 166 14.52 2.14 -0.20
C LYS A 166 15.42 3.20 -0.84
N ALA A 167 15.51 3.21 -2.17
CA ALA A 167 16.28 4.20 -2.91
C ALA A 167 15.76 5.62 -2.66
N ARG A 168 14.42 5.81 -2.67
CA ARG A 168 13.81 7.11 -2.40
C ARG A 168 14.07 7.57 -0.97
N ILE A 169 13.84 6.73 0.04
CA ILE A 169 14.11 7.05 1.45
C ILE A 169 15.57 7.46 1.64
N ASN A 170 16.51 6.68 1.09
CA ASN A 170 17.94 6.97 1.16
C ASN A 170 18.30 8.31 0.50
N SER A 171 17.70 8.63 -0.65
CA SER A 171 17.95 9.91 -1.33
C SER A 171 17.48 11.12 -0.52
N ILE A 172 16.41 10.99 0.26
CA ILE A 172 15.89 12.04 1.14
C ILE A 172 16.77 12.19 2.38
N LYS A 173 17.22 11.07 2.97
CA LYS A 173 18.07 11.08 4.17
C LYS A 173 19.51 11.52 3.90
N ASN A 174 20.06 11.19 2.73
CA ASN A 174 21.42 11.50 2.32
C ASN A 174 21.44 12.35 1.03
N PRO A 175 21.05 13.64 1.09
CA PRO A 175 20.96 14.50 -0.10
C PRO A 175 22.32 14.77 -0.78
N ALA A 176 23.44 14.37 -0.18
CA ALA A 176 24.80 14.72 -0.59
C ALA A 176 25.65 13.58 -1.19
N ASN A 177 25.08 12.42 -1.52
CA ASN A 177 25.84 11.34 -2.19
C ASN A 177 25.37 11.12 -3.63
N PRO A 178 25.79 11.96 -4.60
CA PRO A 178 25.69 11.59 -6.00
C PRO A 178 26.61 10.38 -6.20
N LYS A 179 26.02 9.20 -6.40
CA LYS A 179 26.79 8.02 -6.77
C LYS A 179 27.50 8.34 -8.10
N PRO A 180 28.84 8.15 -8.21
CA PRO A 180 29.54 8.26 -9.48
C PRO A 180 29.11 7.16 -10.46
#